data_AF-A0A3D6EU72-F1
#
_entry.id   AF-A0A3D6EU72-F1
#
_cell.length_a   1.000
_cell.length_b   1.000
_cell.length_c   1.000
_cell.angle_alpha   90.00
_cell.angle_beta   90.00
_cell.angle_gamma   90.00
#
_symmetry.space_group_name_H-M   'P 1'
#
loop_
_entity.id
_entity.type
_entity.pdbx_description
1 polymer ?
#
loop_
_entity_poly.entity_id
_entity_poly.type
_entity_poly.pdbx_seq_one_letter_code
_entity_poly.pdbx_strand_id
1 'polypeptide(L)'
;MNHLFRIKELSGFSLVGGTALSLKFGHRISIDLDLFSNESFDKPMLVSTLEREFGTGFEFNGNLKSFGIFCFINNVKVDLIHYPHPILQSPEVYPTGLRLYSDLDIA
;
A
#
# COMPACT_ATOMS: atom_id res chain seq x y z
N MET A 1 8.59 0.86 8.83
CA MET A 1 7.89 1.23 7.58
C MET A 1 8.77 1.17 6.33
N ASN A 2 10.01 1.68 6.36
CA ASN A 2 10.89 1.71 5.17
C ASN A 2 11.14 0.34 4.50
N HIS A 3 10.99 -0.77 5.23
CA HIS A 3 11.10 -2.12 4.68
C HIS A 3 9.96 -2.47 3.72
N LEU A 4 8.73 -2.05 4.04
CA LEU A 4 7.52 -2.37 3.26
C LEU A 4 7.65 -1.91 1.80
N PHE A 5 8.10 -0.67 1.59
CA PHE A 5 8.24 -0.09 0.25
C PHE A 5 9.43 -0.63 -0.57
N ARG A 6 10.21 -1.56 -0.01
CA ARG A 6 11.33 -2.23 -0.70
C ARG A 6 10.99 -3.65 -1.13
N ILE A 7 9.83 -4.18 -0.71
CA ILE A 7 9.36 -5.51 -1.11
C ILE A 7 9.03 -5.47 -2.60
N LYS A 8 9.64 -6.36 -3.39
CA LYS A 8 9.53 -6.37 -4.85
C LYS A 8 8.10 -6.59 -5.32
N GLU A 9 7.38 -7.46 -4.62
CA GLU A 9 5.98 -7.82 -4.85
C GLU A 9 5.04 -6.62 -4.61
N LEU A 10 5.49 -5.59 -3.91
CA LEU A 10 4.77 -4.34 -3.69
C LEU A 10 5.15 -3.22 -4.68
N SER A 11 6.05 -3.47 -5.64
CA SER A 11 6.54 -2.44 -6.57
C SER A 11 5.46 -1.83 -7.49
N GLY A 12 4.34 -2.53 -7.69
CA GLY A 12 3.18 -2.04 -8.44
C GLY A 12 2.21 -1.20 -7.61
N PHE A 13 2.41 -1.12 -6.28
CA PHE A 13 1.50 -0.42 -5.38
C PHE A 13 1.95 1.02 -5.14
N SER A 14 0.99 1.93 -5.08
CA SER A 14 1.21 3.33 -4.76
C SER A 14 0.34 3.76 -3.59
N LEU A 15 0.88 4.60 -2.72
CA LEU A 15 0.16 5.20 -1.61
C LEU A 15 -0.84 6.23 -2.15
N VAL A 16 -2.07 6.20 -1.63
CA VAL A 16 -3.17 7.07 -2.05
C VAL A 16 -3.80 7.84 -0.87
N GLY A 17 -4.74 8.72 -1.17
CA GLY A 17 -5.71 9.27 -0.22
C GLY A 17 -5.15 10.26 0.82
N GLY A 18 -5.86 10.37 1.95
CA GLY A 18 -5.55 11.32 3.01
C GLY A 18 -4.18 11.15 3.66
N THR A 19 -3.60 9.94 3.61
CA THR A 19 -2.23 9.68 4.09
C THR A 19 -1.18 10.26 3.14
N ALA A 20 -1.40 10.17 1.82
CA ALA A 20 -0.57 10.84 0.82
C ALA A 20 -0.63 12.37 0.97
N LEU A 21 -1.83 12.92 1.12
CA LEU A 21 -2.06 14.35 1.38
C LEU A 21 -1.45 14.79 2.71
N SER A 22 -1.54 13.98 3.77
CA SER A 22 -0.95 14.34 5.07
C SER A 22 0.59 14.25 5.06
N LEU A 23 1.18 13.32 4.30
CA LEU A 23 2.63 13.32 4.05
C LEU A 23 3.06 14.57 3.27
N LYS A 24 2.25 15.05 2.32
CA LYS A 24 2.54 16.27 1.54
C LYS A 24 2.32 17.57 2.32
N PHE A 25 1.29 17.64 3.18
CA PHE A 25 0.83 18.91 3.78
C PHE A 25 0.86 18.95 5.31
N GLY A 26 1.10 17.84 6.02
CA GLY A 26 1.44 17.82 7.45
C GLY A 26 0.29 18.05 8.46
N HIS A 27 -0.98 17.87 8.07
CA HIS A 27 -2.13 18.26 8.90
C HIS A 27 -2.64 17.20 9.90
N ARG A 28 -2.36 15.90 9.72
CA ARG A 28 -2.83 14.84 10.64
C ARG A 28 -1.87 13.65 10.71
N ILE A 29 -1.61 13.12 11.90
CA ILE A 29 -0.95 11.83 12.06
C ILE A 29 -2.03 10.74 11.93
N SER A 30 -2.33 10.31 10.70
CA SER A 30 -2.99 9.02 10.44
C SER A 30 -1.93 8.13 9.81
N ILE A 31 -1.57 7.03 10.48
CA ILE A 31 -0.59 6.06 9.99
C ILE A 31 -1.36 4.84 9.45
N ASP A 32 -2.38 5.09 8.64
CA ASP A 32 -3.06 4.04 7.87
C ASP A 32 -2.49 4.07 6.45
N LEU A 33 -2.06 2.92 5.92
CA LEU A 33 -1.48 2.83 4.59
C LEU A 33 -2.47 2.21 3.61
N ASP A 34 -3.00 3.05 2.73
CA ASP A 34 -3.81 2.64 1.60
C ASP A 34 -2.92 2.51 0.36
N LEU A 35 -2.61 1.27 -0.04
CA LEU A 35 -1.72 0.93 -1.14
C LEU A 35 -2.52 0.35 -2.31
N PHE A 36 -2.56 1.07 -3.42
CA PHE A 36 -3.40 0.75 -4.56
C PHE A 36 -2.54 0.32 -5.75
N SER A 37 -2.99 -0.70 -6.48
CA SER A 37 -2.39 -1.17 -7.72
C SER A 37 -3.44 -1.17 -8.82
N ASN A 38 -3.10 -0.62 -9.99
CA ASN A 38 -3.91 -0.72 -11.21
C ASN A 38 -3.76 -2.09 -11.89
N GLU A 39 -2.78 -2.89 -11.48
CA GLU A 39 -2.57 -4.26 -11.92
C GLU A 39 -3.13 -5.26 -10.91
N SER A 40 -3.63 -6.39 -11.42
CA SER A 40 -4.03 -7.51 -10.58
C SER A 40 -2.82 -8.14 -9.90
N PHE A 41 -2.99 -8.63 -8.66
CA PHE A 41 -1.94 -9.30 -7.91
C PHE A 41 -2.43 -10.62 -7.29
N ASP A 42 -1.49 -11.54 -7.10
CA ASP A 42 -1.71 -12.82 -6.42
C ASP A 42 -1.77 -12.59 -4.91
N LYS A 43 -2.98 -12.66 -4.34
CA LYS A 43 -3.19 -12.34 -2.92
C LYS A 43 -2.60 -13.39 -1.98
N PRO A 44 -2.80 -14.71 -2.19
CA PRO A 44 -2.10 -15.73 -1.39
C PRO A 44 -0.59 -15.58 -1.38
N MET A 45 0.02 -15.32 -2.54
CA MET A 45 1.47 -15.11 -2.65
C MET A 45 1.91 -13.86 -1.88
N LEU A 46 1.14 -12.77 -1.99
CA LEU A 46 1.47 -11.52 -1.31
C LEU A 46 1.31 -11.62 0.20
N VAL A 47 0.25 -12.29 0.70
CA VAL A 47 0.11 -12.62 2.13
C VAL A 47 1.30 -13.44 2.63
N SER A 48 1.66 -14.51 1.91
CA SER A 48 2.81 -15.35 2.27
C SER A 48 4.13 -14.56 2.30
N THR A 49 4.28 -13.60 1.39
CA THR A 49 5.42 -12.69 1.37
C THR A 49 5.43 -11.78 2.60
N LEU A 50 4.31 -11.15 2.94
CA LEU A 50 4.22 -10.28 4.11
C LEU A 50 4.45 -11.06 5.43
N GLU A 51 3.90 -12.27 5.53
CA GLU A 51 4.16 -13.18 6.66
C GLU A 51 5.66 -13.46 6.82
N ARG A 52 6.36 -13.75 5.72
CA ARG A 52 7.81 -14.00 5.72
C ARG A 52 8.61 -12.76 6.10
N GLU A 53 8.25 -11.59 5.58
CA GLU A 53 9.01 -10.35 5.78
C GLU A 53 8.81 -9.74 7.17
N PHE A 54 7.64 -9.94 7.80
CA PHE A 54 7.29 -9.27 9.06
C PHE A 54 7.04 -10.22 10.24
N GLY A 55 6.91 -11.52 10.00
CA GLY A 55 6.77 -12.54 11.06
C GLY A 55 5.64 -12.21 12.03
N THR A 56 5.97 -12.15 13.33
CA THR A 56 5.01 -11.82 14.40
C THR A 56 4.45 -10.40 14.31
N GLY A 57 5.07 -9.53 13.51
CA GLY A 57 4.57 -8.19 13.25
C GLY A 57 3.48 -8.14 12.18
N PHE A 58 3.16 -9.25 11.50
CA PHE A 58 2.09 -9.32 10.52
C PHE A 58 0.83 -9.94 11.12
N GLU A 59 -0.28 -9.23 11.02
CA GLU A 59 -1.58 -9.71 11.44
C GLU A 59 -2.56 -9.67 10.26
N PHE A 60 -3.04 -10.84 9.87
CA PHE A 60 -4.04 -10.99 8.81
C PHE A 60 -5.16 -11.92 9.29
N ASN A 61 -6.41 -11.48 9.12
CA ASN A 61 -7.58 -12.20 9.61
C ASN A 61 -8.02 -13.37 8.71
N GLY A 62 -7.26 -13.70 7.66
CA GLY A 62 -7.56 -14.78 6.72
C GLY A 62 -8.64 -14.45 5.68
N ASN A 63 -9.27 -13.28 5.74
CA ASN A 63 -10.36 -12.91 4.84
C ASN A 63 -9.83 -12.21 3.58
N LEU A 64 -9.44 -13.02 2.59
CA LEU A 64 -9.10 -12.51 1.26
C LEU A 64 -10.35 -11.98 0.57
N LYS A 65 -10.47 -10.65 0.45
CA LYS A 65 -11.51 -10.04 -0.39
C LYS A 65 -11.10 -10.13 -1.86
N SER A 66 -12.08 -10.20 -2.76
CA SER A 66 -11.82 -10.22 -4.21
C SER A 66 -11.01 -9.00 -4.67
N PHE A 67 -11.22 -7.85 -4.03
CA PHE A 67 -10.62 -6.57 -4.36
C PHE A 67 -9.38 -6.19 -3.53
N GLY A 68 -9.00 -6.95 -2.50
CA GLY A 68 -7.82 -6.58 -1.71
C GLY A 68 -7.49 -7.46 -0.50
N ILE A 69 -6.39 -7.09 0.16
CA ILE A 69 -5.91 -7.64 1.43
C ILE A 69 -5.98 -6.55 2.48
N PHE A 70 -6.49 -6.88 3.67
CA PHE A 70 -6.62 -5.97 4.81
C PHE A 70 -5.87 -6.58 5.98
N CYS A 71 -4.81 -5.93 6.44
CA CYS A 71 -3.91 -6.48 7.44
C CYS A 71 -3.35 -5.39 8.35
N PHE A 72 -2.63 -5.80 9.40
CA PHE A 72 -1.79 -4.92 10.19
C PHE A 72 -0.33 -5.36 10.09
N ILE A 73 0.56 -4.37 10.05
CA ILE A 73 2.00 -4.55 10.10
C ILE A 73 2.54 -3.69 11.23
N ASN A 74 3.03 -4.31 12.31
CA ASN A 74 3.49 -3.64 13.53
C ASN A 74 2.47 -2.61 14.06
N ASN A 75 1.21 -3.03 14.23
CA ASN A 75 0.07 -2.22 14.66
C ASN A 75 -0.34 -1.08 13.71
N VAL A 76 0.22 -1.03 12.49
CA VAL A 76 -0.21 -0.09 11.45
C VAL A 76 -1.13 -0.80 10.48
N LYS A 77 -2.31 -0.21 10.23
CA LYS A 77 -3.26 -0.72 9.23
C LYS A 77 -2.66 -0.58 7.83
N VAL A 78 -2.70 -1.67 7.07
CA VAL A 78 -2.25 -1.71 5.66
C VAL A 78 -3.31 -2.37 4.81
N ASP A 79 -3.86 -1.59 3.88
CA ASP A 79 -4.85 -2.03 2.90
C ASP A 79 -4.19 -2.11 1.53
N LEU A 80 -4.18 -3.29 0.92
CA LEU A 80 -3.65 -3.54 -0.42
C LEU A 80 -4.82 -3.77 -1.37
N ILE A 81 -5.08 -2.82 -2.25
CA ILE A 81 -6.30 -2.77 -3.06
C ILE A 81 -5.97 -2.89 -4.54
N HIS A 82 -6.70 -3.78 -5.24
CA HIS A 82 -6.72 -3.80 -6.70
C HIS A 82 -7.73 -2.77 -7.19
N TYR A 83 -7.24 -1.73 -7.84
CA TYR A 83 -8.01 -0.61 -8.34
C TYR A 83 -7.70 -0.40 -9.83
N PRO A 84 -8.33 -1.18 -10.73
CA PRO A 84 -8.03 -1.19 -12.18
C PRO A 84 -8.64 0.03 -12.87
N HIS A 85 -8.21 1.23 -12.50
CA HIS A 85 -8.58 2.47 -13.17
C HIS A 85 -7.35 3.07 -13.85
N PRO A 86 -7.50 3.66 -15.05
CA PRO A 86 -6.42 4.39 -15.70
C PRO A 86 -5.93 5.51 -14.79
N ILE A 87 -4.62 5.61 -14.62
CA ILE A 87 -3.98 6.73 -13.93
C ILE A 87 -3.82 7.89 -14.93
N LEU A 88 -4.10 9.11 -14.48
CA LEU A 88 -3.95 10.32 -15.27
C LEU A 88 -2.47 10.73 -15.39
N GLN A 89 -1.68 10.42 -14.36
CA GLN A 89 -0.26 10.70 -14.32
C GLN A 89 0.53 9.56 -13.66
N SER A 90 1.80 9.39 -14.07
CA SER A 90 2.69 8.42 -13.41
C SER A 90 2.91 8.79 -11.93
N PRO A 91 2.93 7.80 -11.01
CA PRO A 91 3.20 8.05 -9.59
C PRO A 91 4.57 8.69 -9.37
N GLU A 92 4.66 9.56 -8.37
CA GLU A 92 5.93 10.10 -7.87
C GLU A 92 6.71 8.99 -7.14
N VAL A 93 8.00 8.81 -7.45
CA VAL A 93 8.85 7.76 -6.87
C VAL A 93 9.93 8.39 -6.01
N TYR A 94 9.95 8.02 -4.74
CA TYR A 94 10.93 8.50 -3.76
C TYR A 94 12.13 7.53 -3.64
N PRO A 95 13.32 8.00 -3.22
CA PRO A 95 14.49 7.14 -3.01
C PRO A 95 14.29 5.97 -2.02
N THR A 96 13.24 6.02 -1.21
CA THR A 96 12.86 4.94 -0.28
C THR A 96 12.18 3.75 -0.97
N GLY A 97 11.78 3.89 -2.24
CA GLY A 97 10.91 2.94 -2.94
C GLY A 97 9.42 3.27 -2.82
N LEU A 98 9.07 4.29 -2.01
CA LEU A 98 7.68 4.76 -1.88
C LEU A 98 7.21 5.35 -3.21
N ARG A 99 6.05 4.88 -3.67
CA ARG A 99 5.32 5.42 -4.81
C ARG A 99 4.09 6.15 -4.30
N LEU A 100 3.83 7.33 -4.84
CA LEU A 100 2.71 8.18 -4.43
C LEU A 100 1.89 8.54 -5.66
N TYR A 101 0.57 8.36 -5.62
CA TYR A 101 -0.27 8.88 -6.70
C TYR A 101 -0.12 10.40 -6.84
N SER A 102 -0.32 10.89 -8.06
CA SER A 102 -0.30 12.32 -8.35
C SER A 102 -1.49 13.01 -7.68
N ASP A 103 -1.40 14.32 -7.47
CA ASP A 103 -2.52 15.08 -6.90
C ASP A 103 -3.77 15.05 -7.81
N LEU A 104 -3.59 14.81 -9.11
CA LEU A 104 -4.68 14.64 -10.07
C LEU A 104 -5.43 13.31 -9.90
N ASP A 105 -4.80 12.30 -9.29
CA ASP A 105 -5.33 10.96 -9.08
C ASP A 105 -5.80 10.74 -7.62
N ILE A 106 -5.70 11.76 -6.75
CA ILE A 106 -6.02 11.69 -5.30
C ILE A 106 -7.32 12.46 -4.94
N ALA A 107 -7.96 13.16 -5.89
CA ALA A 107 -9.15 13.99 -5.67
C ALA A 107 -10.50 13.29 -5.96
#